data_AF-A0A959FW50-F1
#
_entry.id   AF-A0A959FW50-F1
#
_cell.length_a   1.000
_cell.length_b   1.000
_cell.length_c   1.000
_cell.angle_alpha   90.00
_cell.angle_beta   90.00
_cell.angle_gamma   90.00
#
_symmetry.space_group_name_H-M   'P 1'
#
loop_
_entity.id
_entity.type
_entity.pdbx_description
1 polymer ?
#
loop_
_entity_poly.entity_id
_entity_poly.type
_entity_poly.pdbx_seq_one_letter_code
_entity_poly.pdbx_strand_id
1 'polypeptide(L)'
;MSDEIKHECGFALIRLLKPLSYYQKKYGTPLYGVNKLHLLMQKQRNRGQDGAGIATIKLNPSPGTRYISRKRSNSAQSLKDVFDHV
;
A
#
# COMPACT_ATOMS: atom_id res chain seq x y z
N MET A 1 10.13 30.38 18.26
CA MET A 1 9.38 29.11 18.33
C MET A 1 8.85 28.85 16.94
N SER A 2 9.54 28.02 16.14
CA SER A 2 9.03 27.61 14.83
C SER A 2 7.95 26.56 15.06
N ASP A 3 6.72 26.83 14.62
CA ASP A 3 5.61 25.87 14.72
C ASP A 3 5.99 24.54 14.08
N GLU A 4 5.67 23.45 14.76
CA GLU A 4 5.87 22.09 14.27
C GLU A 4 5.00 21.87 13.01
N ILE A 5 5.61 21.38 11.92
CA ILE A 5 4.90 21.13 10.67
C ILE A 5 3.85 20.03 10.93
N LYS A 6 2.58 20.43 11.07
CA LYS A 6 1.42 19.53 11.31
C LYS A 6 1.07 18.60 10.13
N HIS A 7 1.97 18.46 9.16
CA HIS A 7 1.76 17.62 7.98
C HIS A 7 2.17 16.18 8.28
N GLU A 8 1.41 15.56 9.19
CA GLU A 8 1.56 14.15 9.49
C GLU A 8 0.89 13.32 8.39
N CYS A 9 1.68 12.83 7.44
CA CYS A 9 1.23 11.81 6.50
C CYS A 9 1.30 10.43 7.15
N GLY A 10 0.25 9.63 6.99
CA GLY A 10 0.26 8.22 7.37
C GLY A 10 0.98 7.34 6.33
N PHE A 11 1.82 6.40 6.78
CA PHE A 11 2.39 5.36 5.92
C PHE A 11 2.24 3.97 6.55
N ALA A 12 2.20 2.94 5.70
CA ALA A 12 2.17 1.55 6.10
C ALA A 12 3.05 0.73 5.17
N LEU A 13 3.82 -0.21 5.74
CA LEU A 13 4.66 -1.14 4.99
C LEU A 13 4.27 -2.57 5.35
N ILE A 14 4.07 -3.41 4.33
CA ILE A 14 3.88 -4.84 4.50
C ILE A 14 4.93 -5.58 3.69
N ARG A 15 5.70 -6.44 4.38
CA ARG A 15 6.63 -7.39 3.76
C ARG A 15 6.11 -8.81 3.98
N LEU A 16 5.90 -9.54 2.89
CA LEU A 16 5.58 -10.96 2.97
C LEU A 16 6.87 -11.76 3.20
N LEU A 17 6.91 -12.54 4.29
CA LEU A 17 8.08 -13.35 4.67
C LEU A 17 7.96 -14.82 4.25
N LYS A 18 6.82 -15.19 3.65
CA LYS A 18 6.51 -16.53 3.15
C LYS A 18 6.10 -16.44 1.67
N PRO A 19 6.17 -17.53 0.89
CA PRO A 19 5.69 -17.53 -0.50
C PRO A 19 4.17 -17.32 -0.56
N LEU A 20 3.65 -16.84 -1.69
CA LEU A 20 2.21 -16.59 -1.88
C LEU A 20 1.34 -17.83 -1.63
N SER A 21 1.86 -19.02 -1.93
CA SER A 21 1.19 -20.30 -1.67
C SER A 21 0.89 -20.54 -0.18
N TYR A 22 1.75 -20.07 0.71
CA TYR A 22 1.49 -20.13 2.16
C TYR A 22 0.24 -19.32 2.53
N TYR A 23 0.11 -18.11 1.98
CA TYR A 23 -1.02 -17.23 2.28
C TYR A 23 -2.32 -17.75 1.65
N GLN A 24 -2.26 -18.34 0.45
CA GLN A 24 -3.40 -19.05 -0.15
C GLN A 24 -3.89 -20.17 0.76
N LYS A 25 -2.99 -21.04 1.24
CA LYS A 25 -3.36 -22.18 2.09
C LYS A 25 -3.90 -21.75 3.46
N LYS A 26 -3.30 -20.72 4.06
CA LYS A 26 -3.63 -20.28 5.42
C LYS A 26 -4.83 -19.32 5.49
N TYR A 27 -4.97 -18.44 4.50
CA TYR A 27 -5.96 -17.35 4.52
C TYR A 27 -6.97 -17.43 3.35
N GLY A 28 -6.87 -18.44 2.48
CA GLY A 28 -7.76 -18.63 1.34
C GLY A 28 -7.50 -17.70 0.16
N THR A 29 -6.48 -16.83 0.22
CA THR A 29 -6.18 -15.84 -0.82
C THR A 29 -4.67 -15.54 -0.89
N PRO A 30 -4.09 -15.33 -2.10
CA PRO A 30 -2.70 -14.87 -2.20
C PRO A 30 -2.61 -13.35 -1.95
N LEU A 31 -3.74 -12.64 -1.98
CA LEU A 31 -3.85 -11.18 -1.84
C LEU A 31 -3.84 -10.71 -0.39
N TYR A 32 -3.51 -11.58 0.56
CA TYR A 32 -3.46 -11.28 1.99
C TYR A 32 -2.72 -9.97 2.30
N GLY A 33 -1.56 -9.76 1.67
CA GLY A 33 -0.76 -8.55 1.86
C GLY A 33 -1.47 -7.27 1.42
N VAL A 34 -2.12 -7.29 0.25
CA VAL A 34 -2.86 -6.14 -0.29
C VAL A 34 -4.07 -5.84 0.59
N ASN A 35 -4.83 -6.86 0.98
CA ASN A 35 -6.00 -6.71 1.85
C ASN A 35 -5.62 -6.12 3.22
N LYS A 36 -4.49 -6.58 3.80
CA LYS A 36 -3.97 -5.99 5.04
C LYS A 36 -3.49 -4.56 4.86
N LEU A 37 -2.86 -4.25 3.73
CA LEU A 37 -2.42 -2.88 3.44
C LEU A 37 -3.62 -1.93 3.33
N HIS A 38 -4.69 -2.35 2.66
CA HIS A 38 -5.94 -1.59 2.58
C HIS A 38 -6.47 -1.26 3.98
N LEU A 39 -6.54 -2.25 4.87
CA LEU A 39 -6.99 -2.05 6.25
C LEU A 39 -6.07 -1.10 7.03
N LEU A 40 -4.75 -1.21 6.87
CA LEU A 40 -3.81 -0.30 7.53
C LEU A 40 -3.95 1.14 7.02
N MET A 41 -4.07 1.33 5.71
CA MET A 41 -4.26 2.65 5.12
C MET A 41 -5.60 3.27 5.54
N GLN A 42 -6.68 2.48 5.64
CA GLN A 42 -7.97 2.95 6.16
C GLN A 42 -7.87 3.46 7.62
N LYS A 43 -7.01 2.86 8.44
CA LYS A 43 -6.74 3.34 9.80
C LYS A 43 -5.97 4.67 9.83
N GLN A 44 -5.19 4.95 8.79
CA GLN A 44 -4.43 6.20 8.66
C GLN A 44 -5.18 7.30 7.90
N ARG A 45 -6.45 7.10 7.50
CA ARG A 45 -7.21 8.05 6.68
C ARG A 45 -7.35 9.47 7.28
N ASN A 46 -7.17 9.60 8.59
CA ASN A 46 -7.26 10.86 9.32
C ASN A 46 -5.90 11.57 9.46
N ARG A 47 -4.83 11.00 8.90
CA ARG A 47 -3.45 11.54 8.88
C ARG A 47 -3.06 11.96 7.45
N GLY A 48 -3.88 12.80 6.83
CA GLY A 48 -3.70 13.25 5.45
C GLY A 48 -4.77 12.72 4.49
N GLN A 49 -5.39 13.62 3.73
CA GLN A 49 -6.49 13.33 2.80
C GLN A 49 -6.28 13.91 1.40
N ASP A 50 -5.22 14.70 1.20
CA ASP A 50 -4.92 15.38 -0.07
C ASP A 50 -4.52 14.39 -1.18
N GLY A 51 -4.07 13.19 -0.80
CA GLY A 51 -3.73 12.14 -1.74
C GLY A 51 -3.36 10.83 -1.06
N ALA A 52 -3.34 9.76 -1.86
CA ALA A 52 -2.94 8.43 -1.43
C ALA A 52 -2.06 7.78 -2.50
N GLY A 53 -1.21 6.85 -2.08
CA GLY A 53 -0.39 6.08 -2.99
C GLY A 53 -0.06 4.69 -2.45
N ILE A 54 0.05 3.74 -3.35
CA ILE A 54 0.53 2.39 -3.10
C ILE A 54 1.70 2.09 -4.03
N ALA A 55 2.69 1.37 -3.52
CA ALA A 55 3.76 0.81 -4.32
C ALA A 55 3.95 -0.67 -3.95
N THR A 56 4.18 -1.50 -4.96
CA THR A 56 4.56 -2.90 -4.81
C THR A 56 5.94 -3.11 -5.41
N ILE A 57 6.78 -3.84 -4.69
CA ILE A 57 8.16 -4.13 -5.08
C ILE A 57 8.29 -5.64 -5.20
N LYS A 58 8.68 -6.11 -6.38
CA LYS A 58 9.02 -7.51 -6.64
C LYS A 58 10.46 -7.75 -6.19
N LEU A 59 10.63 -8.78 -5.37
CA LEU A 59 11.96 -9.21 -4.94
C LEU A 59 12.56 -10.16 -5.97
N ASN A 60 13.86 -10.02 -6.23
CA ASN A 60 14.63 -10.86 -7.16
C ASN A 60 14.01 -10.99 -8.57
N PRO A 61 13.64 -9.87 -9.23
CA PRO A 61 13.19 -9.92 -10.62
C PRO A 61 14.36 -10.26 -11.55
N SER A 62 14.08 -10.89 -12.69
CA SER A 62 15.09 -11.06 -13.72
C SER A 62 15.47 -9.71 -14.34
N PRO A 63 16.72 -9.55 -14.83
CA PRO A 63 17.13 -8.36 -15.55
C PRO A 63 16.18 -8.03 -16.71
N GLY A 64 15.90 -6.76 -16.93
CA GLY A 64 14.96 -6.29 -17.95
C GLY A 64 13.48 -6.40 -17.58
N THR A 65 13.13 -6.89 -16.38
CA THR A 65 11.74 -6.93 -15.92
C THR A 65 11.40 -5.81 -14.93
N ARG A 66 10.14 -5.35 -14.97
CA ARG A 66 9.66 -4.32 -14.06
C ARG A 66 9.63 -4.84 -12.62
N TYR A 67 10.39 -4.21 -11.74
CA TYR A 67 10.48 -4.57 -10.32
C TYR A 67 9.55 -3.76 -9.42
N ILE A 68 9.09 -2.59 -9.86
CA ILE A 68 8.22 -1.70 -9.08
C ILE A 68 6.94 -1.36 -9.85
N SER A 69 5.80 -1.44 -9.17
CA SER A 69 4.53 -0.88 -9.63
C SER A 69 4.06 0.14 -8.62
N ARG A 70 3.51 1.27 -9.07
CA ARG A 70 3.01 2.33 -8.19
C ARG A 70 1.74 2.94 -8.77
N LYS A 71 0.79 3.25 -7.90
CA LYS A 71 -0.42 4.01 -8.21
C LYS A 71 -0.56 5.12 -7.19
N ARG A 72 -0.90 6.31 -7.66
CA ARG A 72 -1.15 7.49 -6.84
C ARG A 72 -2.46 8.11 -7.28
N SER A 73 -3.16 8.74 -6.34
CA SER A 73 -4.36 9.51 -6.60
C SER A 73 -4.39 10.75 -5.72
N ASN A 74 -4.91 11.83 -6.27
CA ASN A 74 -5.27 13.07 -5.59
C ASN A 74 -6.78 13.35 -5.71
N SER A 75 -7.59 12.35 -6.04
CA SER A 75 -9.04 12.50 -6.07
C SER A 75 -9.60 12.74 -4.66
N ALA A 76 -10.83 13.26 -4.57
CA ALA A 76 -11.50 13.47 -3.29
C ALA A 76 -11.63 12.18 -2.45
N GLN A 77 -11.62 11.01 -3.09
CA GLN A 77 -11.56 9.70 -2.44
C GLN A 77 -10.30 8.95 -2.84
N SER A 78 -9.15 9.61 -2.68
CA SER A 78 -7.83 9.13 -3.11
C SER A 78 -7.51 7.70 -2.65
N LEU A 79 -7.84 7.33 -1.41
CA LEU A 79 -7.65 5.98 -0.90
C LEU A 79 -8.47 4.93 -1.67
N LYS A 80 -9.75 5.22 -1.92
CA LYS A 80 -10.64 4.32 -2.68
C LYS A 80 -10.14 4.16 -4.11
N ASP A 81 -9.84 5.29 -4.76
CA ASP A 81 -9.35 5.29 -6.15
C ASP A 81 -8.07 4.48 -6.33
N VAL A 82 -7.15 4.52 -5.35
CA VAL A 82 -5.93 3.72 -5.40
C VAL A 82 -6.22 2.21 -5.32
N PHE A 83 -7.18 1.77 -4.49
CA PHE A 83 -7.49 0.35 -4.32
C PHE A 83 -8.45 -0.21 -5.37
N ASP A 84 -9.26 0.62 -6.05
CA ASP A 84 -10.10 0.19 -7.17
C ASP A 84 -9.28 -0.25 -8.41
N HIS A 85 -8.00 0.16 -8.47
CA HIS A 85 -7.09 -0.11 -9.59
C HIS A 85 -6.02 -1.16 -9.27
N VAL A 86 -6.19 -1.95 -8.20
CA VAL A 86 -5.21 -2.94 -7.70
C VAL A 86 -5.76 -4.37 -7.78
#